data_AF-A0A6L6J6R6-F1
#
_entry.id   AF-A0A6L6J6R6-F1
#
_cell.length_a   1.000
_cell.length_b   1.000
_cell.length_c   1.000
_cell.angle_alpha   90.00
_cell.angle_beta   90.00
_cell.angle_gamma   90.00
#
_symmetry.space_group_name_H-M   'P 1'
#
loop_
_entity.id
_entity.type
_entity.pdbx_description
1 polymer ?
#
loop_
_entity_poly.entity_id
_entity_poly.type
_entity_poly.pdbx_seq_one_letter_code
_entity_poly.pdbx_strand_id
1 'polypeptide(L)'
;MDDLTIGRTSTSHEPLSPERLAALVSSRLCHDLISPLGAIGNGLELLQMSDAFKGVVKSAEYALIAESVEASRSRVRWFRMAFGTASSEQRVSLSELTGILSDLEKGGRLRARIEAEGDLPRIEARMILLALMCFETGLPWGGSVLVCRGPQGWRLVAEATRAKIDPALWAWLDPKPGRERPDPVPSEVHFALLAACAESAGRGISWELDESGGEISF
;
A
#
# COMPACT_ATOMS: atom_id res chain seq x y z
N MET A 1 27.39 43.04 34.71
CA MET A 1 27.86 41.64 34.72
C MET A 1 26.61 40.85 34.40
N ASP A 2 26.37 40.71 33.09
CA ASP A 2 25.12 40.21 32.52
C ASP A 2 25.13 38.69 32.60
N ASP A 3 24.30 38.13 33.47
CA ASP A 3 24.09 36.70 33.55
C ASP A 3 22.98 36.33 32.55
N LEU A 4 23.40 36.09 31.30
CA LEU A 4 22.59 35.53 30.23
C LEU A 4 22.27 34.06 30.58
N THR A 5 21.27 33.86 31.44
CA THR A 5 20.66 32.54 31.62
C THR A 5 19.89 32.20 30.34
N ILE A 6 20.56 31.55 29.40
CA ILE A 6 19.96 30.94 28.22
C ILE A 6 19.01 29.86 28.74
N GLY A 7 17.73 30.21 28.84
CA GLY A 7 16.66 29.25 29.04
C GLY A 7 16.69 28.27 27.89
N ARG A 8 17.20 27.06 28.13
CA ARG A 8 16.98 25.92 27.23
C ARG A 8 15.48 25.73 27.18
N THR A 9 14.86 26.16 26.08
CA THR A 9 13.51 25.76 25.74
C THR A 9 13.50 24.24 25.74
N SER A 10 12.90 23.67 26.78
CA SER A 10 12.58 22.25 26.82
C SER A 10 11.62 22.01 25.66
N THR A 11 12.16 21.57 24.53
CA THR A 11 11.36 21.01 23.44
C THR A 11 10.68 19.79 24.04
N SER A 12 9.42 19.95 24.44
CA SER A 12 8.56 18.85 24.83
C SER A 12 8.58 17.85 23.67
N HIS A 13 9.28 16.74 23.85
CA HIS A 13 9.24 15.65 22.90
C HIS A 13 7.83 15.07 22.95
N GLU A 14 7.01 15.38 21.95
CA GLU A 14 5.74 14.68 21.78
C GLU A 14 6.03 13.18 21.66
N PRO A 15 5.42 12.33 22.50
CA PRO A 15 5.67 10.90 22.46
C PRO A 15 5.30 10.36 21.08
N LEU A 16 6.15 9.49 20.53
CA LEU A 16 5.87 8.84 19.25
C LEU A 16 4.60 8.00 19.37
N SER A 17 3.59 8.29 18.54
CA SER A 17 2.38 7.47 18.49
C SER A 17 2.71 6.05 17.99
N PRO A 18 1.98 5.02 18.44
CA PRO A 18 2.17 3.64 17.97
C PRO A 18 2.13 3.51 16.43
N GLU A 19 1.25 4.27 15.77
CA GLU A 19 1.09 4.28 14.31
C GLU A 19 2.33 4.87 13.64
N ARG A 20 2.87 5.97 14.20
CA ARG A 20 4.10 6.58 13.70
C ARG A 20 5.30 5.66 13.90
N LEU A 21 5.37 4.95 15.02
CA LEU A 21 6.40 3.94 15.26
C LEU A 21 6.29 2.78 14.25
N ALA A 22 5.09 2.24 14.04
CA ALA A 22 4.86 1.18 13.04
C ALA A 22 5.25 1.61 11.63
N ALA A 23 4.98 2.86 11.25
CA ALA A 23 5.38 3.41 9.96
C ALA A 23 6.92 3.53 9.82
N LEU A 24 7.62 3.93 10.90
CA LEU A 24 9.09 3.99 10.92
C LEU A 24 9.72 2.60 10.80
N VAL A 25 9.18 1.60 11.52
CA VAL A 25 9.61 0.21 11.41
C VAL A 25 9.39 -0.31 9.99
N SER A 26 8.22 -0.06 9.41
CA SER A 26 7.89 -0.47 8.03
C SER A 26 8.82 0.17 7.00
N SER A 27 9.11 1.47 7.15
CA SER A 27 10.08 2.17 6.30
C SER A 27 11.49 1.56 6.41
N ARG A 28 11.93 1.18 7.61
CA ARG A 28 13.23 0.54 7.83
C ARG A 28 13.30 -0.85 7.19
N LEU A 29 12.27 -1.67 7.37
CA LEU A 29 12.19 -2.99 6.74
C LEU A 29 12.22 -2.88 5.21
N CYS A 30 11.43 -1.98 4.63
CA CYS A 30 11.43 -1.76 3.18
C CYS A 30 12.81 -1.29 2.68
N HIS A 31 13.47 -0.37 3.39
CA HIS A 31 14.82 0.09 3.06
C HIS A 31 15.82 -1.06 3.01
N ASP A 32 15.82 -1.90 4.05
CA ASP A 32 16.78 -3.00 4.17
C ASP A 32 16.52 -4.12 3.14
N LEU A 33 15.28 -4.30 2.68
CA LEU A 33 14.92 -5.27 1.64
C LEU A 33 15.27 -4.80 0.22
N ILE A 34 15.39 -3.49 -0.03
CA ILE A 34 15.70 -2.96 -1.37
C ILE A 34 17.11 -3.39 -1.83
N SER A 35 18.11 -3.31 -0.94
CA SER A 35 19.50 -3.60 -1.29
C SER A 35 19.74 -5.04 -1.76
N PRO A 36 19.34 -6.11 -1.03
CA PRO A 36 19.53 -7.48 -1.48
C PRO A 36 18.73 -7.80 -2.75
N LEU A 37 17.50 -7.29 -2.90
CA LEU A 37 16.73 -7.44 -4.14
C LEU A 37 17.39 -6.71 -5.33
N GLY A 38 18.05 -5.58 -5.07
CA GLY A 38 18.91 -4.88 -6.02
C GLY A 38 20.05 -5.78 -6.50
N ALA A 39 20.83 -6.31 -5.55
CA ALA A 39 21.98 -7.16 -5.83
C ALA A 39 21.62 -8.43 -6.63
N ILE A 40 20.51 -9.10 -6.28
CA ILE A 40 20.06 -10.30 -7.03
C ILE A 40 19.70 -9.94 -8.46
N GLY A 41 18.93 -8.86 -8.68
CA GLY A 41 18.56 -8.44 -10.04
C GLY A 41 19.78 -8.03 -10.88
N ASN A 42 20.73 -7.29 -10.30
CA ASN A 42 21.98 -6.96 -10.98
C ASN A 42 22.77 -8.23 -11.34
N GLY A 43 22.77 -9.24 -10.46
CA GLY A 43 23.37 -10.54 -10.73
C GLY A 43 22.72 -11.26 -11.91
N LEU A 44 21.39 -11.23 -12.03
CA LEU A 44 20.66 -11.78 -13.18
C LEU A 44 21.02 -11.06 -14.48
N GLU A 45 21.08 -9.73 -14.46
CA GLU A 45 21.51 -8.91 -15.61
C GLU A 45 22.94 -9.28 -16.06
N LEU A 46 23.87 -9.44 -15.12
CA LEU A 46 25.24 -9.88 -15.41
C LEU A 46 25.30 -11.29 -16.01
N LEU A 47 24.47 -12.22 -15.52
CA LEU A 47 24.37 -13.57 -16.10
C LEU A 47 23.86 -13.52 -17.54
N GLN A 48 22.87 -12.66 -17.83
CA GLN A 48 22.36 -12.46 -19.18
C GLN A 48 23.42 -11.89 -20.14
N MET A 49 24.30 -11.03 -19.65
CA MET A 49 25.38 -10.42 -20.44
C MET A 49 26.62 -11.31 -20.59
N SER A 50 26.73 -12.39 -19.81
CA SER A 50 27.92 -13.24 -19.78
C SER A 50 27.93 -14.26 -20.92
N ASP A 51 29.00 -14.24 -21.73
CA ASP A 51 29.26 -15.24 -22.76
C ASP A 51 29.42 -16.67 -22.20
N ALA A 52 29.76 -16.83 -20.92
CA ALA A 52 29.89 -18.13 -20.26
C ALA A 52 28.52 -18.78 -20.00
N PHE A 53 27.45 -17.98 -19.94
CA PHE A 53 26.10 -18.43 -19.61
C PHE A 53 25.12 -18.22 -20.78
N LYS A 54 25.59 -18.50 -22.01
CA LYS A 54 24.77 -18.37 -23.22
C LYS A 54 23.47 -19.16 -23.11
N GLY A 55 22.36 -18.46 -23.29
CA GLY A 55 21.03 -19.05 -23.24
C GLY A 55 20.43 -19.20 -21.84
N VAL A 56 21.10 -18.71 -20.78
CA VAL A 56 20.59 -18.77 -19.39
C VAL A 56 19.19 -18.18 -19.25
N VAL A 57 18.87 -17.12 -20.00
CA VAL A 57 17.53 -16.51 -20.02
C VAL A 57 16.41 -17.44 -20.51
N LYS A 58 16.76 -18.55 -21.16
CA LYS A 58 15.81 -19.58 -21.59
C LYS A 58 15.59 -20.68 -20.54
N SER A 59 16.37 -20.69 -19.46
CA SER A 59 16.19 -21.69 -18.40
C SER A 59 15.00 -21.33 -17.52
N ALA A 60 14.28 -22.36 -17.07
CA ALA A 60 13.13 -22.19 -16.21
C ALA A 60 13.52 -21.61 -14.83
N GLU A 61 14.71 -21.97 -14.34
CA GLU A 61 15.26 -21.50 -13.08
C GLU A 61 15.58 -19.99 -13.13
N TYR A 62 16.16 -19.52 -14.24
CA TYR A 62 16.41 -18.09 -14.42
C TYR A 62 15.10 -17.31 -14.45
N ALA A 63 14.13 -17.77 -15.24
CA ALA A 63 12.81 -17.15 -15.33
C ALA A 63 12.13 -17.08 -13.95
N LEU A 64 12.10 -18.18 -13.21
CA LEU A 64 11.50 -18.24 -11.87
C LEU A 64 12.15 -17.26 -10.88
N ILE A 65 13.50 -17.17 -10.88
CA ILE A 65 14.22 -16.24 -9.99
C ILE A 65 13.96 -14.79 -10.42
N ALA A 66 14.00 -14.50 -11.72
CA ALA A 66 13.73 -13.17 -12.26
C ALA A 66 12.30 -12.70 -11.92
N GLU A 67 11.31 -13.55 -12.12
CA GLU A 67 9.91 -13.29 -11.77
C GLU A 67 9.74 -13.07 -10.26
N SER A 68 10.38 -13.88 -9.42
CA SER A 68 10.32 -13.72 -7.96
C SER A 68 10.97 -12.41 -7.49
N VAL A 69 12.10 -12.01 -8.08
CA VAL A 69 12.78 -10.75 -7.75
C VAL A 69 11.91 -9.57 -8.16
N GLU A 70 11.32 -9.60 -9.35
CA GLU A 70 10.45 -8.53 -9.83
C GLU A 70 9.20 -8.42 -8.95
N ALA A 71 8.51 -9.54 -8.68
CA ALA A 71 7.34 -9.56 -7.80
C ALA A 71 7.68 -9.02 -6.39
N SER A 72 8.84 -9.38 -5.85
CA SER A 72 9.31 -8.89 -4.55
C SER A 72 9.60 -7.39 -4.56
N ARG A 73 10.25 -6.87 -5.61
CA ARG A 73 10.51 -5.43 -5.78
C ARG A 73 9.22 -4.63 -5.84
N SER A 74 8.26 -5.11 -6.63
CA SER A 74 6.93 -4.51 -6.74
C SER A 74 6.20 -4.49 -5.40
N ARG A 75 6.23 -5.60 -4.66
CA ARG A 75 5.58 -5.69 -3.35
C ARG A 75 6.24 -4.77 -2.31
N VAL A 76 7.57 -4.66 -2.30
CA VAL A 76 8.29 -3.71 -1.44
C VAL A 76 7.92 -2.26 -1.80
N ARG A 77 7.79 -1.93 -3.09
CA ARG A 77 7.35 -0.60 -3.53
C ARG A 77 5.93 -0.29 -3.02
N TRP A 78 5.01 -1.25 -3.15
CA TRP A 78 3.65 -1.14 -2.62
C TRP A 78 3.66 -0.94 -1.11
N PHE A 79 4.37 -1.77 -0.34
CA PHE A 79 4.43 -1.67 1.12
C PHE A 79 5.08 -0.38 1.60
N ARG A 80 6.11 0.11 0.90
CA ARG A 80 6.69 1.43 1.20
C ARG A 80 5.65 2.54 1.02
N MET A 81 4.78 2.43 0.01
CA MET A 81 3.71 3.39 -0.24
C MET A 81 2.52 3.20 0.75
N ALA A 82 2.12 1.98 1.09
CA ALA A 82 0.97 1.74 1.97
C ALA A 82 1.28 1.88 3.48
N PHE A 83 2.45 1.42 3.92
CA PHE A 83 2.80 1.31 5.34
C PHE A 83 3.92 2.26 5.79
N GLY A 84 4.73 2.75 4.84
CA GLY A 84 5.81 3.70 5.15
C GLY A 84 5.29 5.07 5.58
N THR A 85 6.17 5.87 6.18
CA THR A 85 5.90 7.25 6.58
C THR A 85 5.37 8.11 5.43
N ALA A 86 4.39 8.97 5.72
CA ALA A 86 3.85 9.95 4.78
C ALA A 86 3.82 11.31 5.47
N SER A 87 4.38 12.32 4.81
CA SER A 87 4.23 13.72 5.20
C SER A 87 3.03 14.33 4.48
N SER A 88 2.36 15.31 5.10
CA SER A 88 1.25 16.05 4.48
C SER A 88 1.67 16.77 3.20
N GLU A 89 2.90 17.26 3.15
CA GLU A 89 3.45 18.03 2.02
C GLU A 89 3.93 17.14 0.87
N GLN A 90 4.07 15.84 1.10
CA GLN A 90 4.57 14.93 0.08
C GLN A 90 3.49 14.70 -0.97
N ARG A 91 3.86 14.89 -2.24
CA ARG A 91 3.02 14.53 -3.39
C ARG A 91 3.53 13.27 -4.07
N VAL A 92 2.60 12.56 -4.70
CA VAL A 92 2.86 11.38 -5.52
C VAL A 92 2.35 11.70 -6.91
N SER A 93 3.12 11.36 -7.93
CA SER A 93 2.65 11.52 -9.30
C SER A 93 1.66 10.41 -9.64
N LEU A 94 0.70 10.72 -10.52
CA LEU A 94 -0.22 9.71 -11.00
C LEU A 94 0.53 8.57 -11.72
N SER A 95 1.63 8.87 -12.41
CA SER A 95 2.45 7.84 -13.07
C SER A 95 3.12 6.88 -12.09
N GLU A 96 3.59 7.37 -10.93
CA GLU A 96 4.16 6.52 -9.89
C GLU A 96 3.10 5.57 -9.33
N LEU A 97 1.90 6.09 -9.04
CA LEU A 97 0.79 5.27 -8.55
C LEU A 97 0.36 4.23 -9.60
N THR A 98 0.15 4.64 -10.86
CA THR A 98 -0.19 3.72 -11.96
C THR A 98 0.89 2.65 -12.17
N GLY A 99 2.17 2.99 -12.01
CA GLY A 99 3.26 2.01 -12.06
C GLY A 99 3.16 0.96 -10.95
N ILE A 100 2.84 1.37 -9.72
CA ILE A 100 2.59 0.45 -8.60
C ILE A 100 1.38 -0.45 -8.88
N LEU A 101 0.30 0.10 -9.44
CA LEU A 101 -0.90 -0.66 -9.78
C LEU A 101 -0.64 -1.67 -10.91
N SER A 102 0.09 -1.26 -11.95
CA SER A 102 0.43 -2.14 -13.09
C SER A 102 1.29 -3.34 -12.65
N ASP A 103 2.16 -3.13 -11.66
CA ASP A 103 2.97 -4.20 -11.09
C ASP A 103 2.14 -5.20 -10.26
N LEU A 104 1.04 -4.76 -9.63
CA LEU A 104 0.09 -5.64 -8.94
C LEU A 104 -0.60 -6.61 -9.91
N GLU A 105 -0.99 -6.12 -11.10
CA GLU A 105 -1.73 -6.94 -12.07
C GLU A 105 -0.94 -8.16 -12.54
N LYS A 106 0.40 -8.05 -12.61
CA LYS A 106 1.31 -9.16 -12.92
C LYS A 106 1.21 -10.29 -11.90
N GLY A 107 0.82 -10.00 -10.66
CA GLY A 107 0.55 -10.97 -9.59
C GLY A 107 -0.82 -11.67 -9.69
N GLY A 108 -1.69 -11.22 -10.59
CA GLY A 108 -2.74 -12.03 -11.22
C GLY A 108 -4.11 -12.12 -10.53
N ARG A 109 -4.34 -11.49 -9.38
CA ARG A 109 -5.65 -11.59 -8.68
C ARG A 109 -6.53 -10.37 -8.90
N LEU A 110 -6.03 -9.19 -8.61
CA LEU A 110 -6.79 -7.94 -8.72
C LEU A 110 -6.19 -7.08 -9.83
N ARG A 111 -7.03 -6.65 -10.78
CA ARG A 111 -6.67 -5.64 -11.79
C ARG A 111 -7.14 -4.28 -11.32
N ALA A 112 -6.31 -3.25 -11.39
CA ALA A 112 -6.65 -1.94 -10.84
C ALA A 112 -6.30 -0.85 -11.84
N ARG A 113 -7.30 -0.08 -12.24
CA ARG A 113 -7.15 1.07 -13.13
C ARG A 113 -7.51 2.34 -12.37
N ILE A 114 -6.70 3.38 -12.56
CA ILE A 114 -6.97 4.70 -12.00
C ILE A 114 -7.38 5.69 -13.09
N GLU A 115 -8.45 6.42 -12.83
CA GLU A 115 -9.00 7.49 -13.67
C GLU A 115 -9.06 8.77 -12.84
N ALA A 116 -7.98 9.54 -12.91
CA ALA A 116 -7.81 10.80 -12.24
C ALA A 116 -6.81 11.68 -13.01
N GLU A 117 -6.75 12.96 -12.67
CA GLU A 117 -5.76 13.89 -13.21
C GLU A 117 -4.97 14.55 -12.08
N GLY A 118 -3.72 14.89 -12.40
CA GLY A 118 -2.82 15.62 -11.51
C GLY A 118 -2.22 14.76 -10.39
N ASP A 119 -1.24 15.36 -9.71
CA ASP A 119 -0.56 14.74 -8.58
C ASP A 119 -1.47 14.74 -7.34
N LEU A 120 -1.37 13.68 -6.56
CA LEU A 120 -2.16 13.49 -5.34
C LEU A 120 -1.29 13.59 -4.08
N PRO A 121 -1.84 14.08 -2.95
CA PRO A 121 -1.18 13.97 -1.66
C PRO A 121 -0.82 12.52 -1.36
N ARG A 122 0.33 12.31 -0.74
CA ARG A 122 0.86 11.00 -0.39
C ARG A 122 -0.09 10.17 0.49
N ILE A 123 -0.86 10.85 1.36
CA ILE A 123 -1.88 10.22 2.20
C ILE A 123 -3.03 9.64 1.37
N GLU A 124 -3.44 10.30 0.29
CA GLU A 124 -4.50 9.78 -0.61
C GLU A 124 -4.00 8.53 -1.35
N ALA A 125 -2.77 8.56 -1.88
CA ALA A 125 -2.15 7.39 -2.49
C ALA A 125 -2.04 6.22 -1.50
N ARG A 126 -1.72 6.49 -0.22
CA ARG A 126 -1.70 5.47 0.83
C ARG A 126 -3.08 4.84 1.01
N MET A 127 -4.12 5.66 1.16
CA MET A 127 -5.49 5.18 1.37
C MET A 127 -6.00 4.35 0.18
N ILE A 128 -5.68 4.76 -1.05
CA ILE A 128 -6.00 3.99 -2.27
C ILE A 128 -5.38 2.59 -2.20
N LEU A 129 -4.08 2.50 -1.89
CA LEU A 129 -3.41 1.19 -1.81
C LEU A 129 -3.91 0.33 -0.64
N LEU A 130 -4.25 0.92 0.51
CA LEU A 130 -4.84 0.20 1.63
C LEU A 130 -6.25 -0.33 1.27
N ALA A 131 -7.06 0.48 0.59
CA ALA A 131 -8.38 0.07 0.11
C ALA A 131 -8.28 -1.05 -0.94
N LEU A 132 -7.30 -0.99 -1.84
CA LEU A 132 -7.04 -2.09 -2.77
C LEU A 132 -6.65 -3.39 -2.06
N MET A 133 -5.88 -3.33 -0.96
CA MET A 133 -5.61 -4.52 -0.15
C MET A 133 -6.86 -5.05 0.57
N CYS A 134 -7.79 -4.18 0.99
CA CYS A 134 -9.09 -4.60 1.50
C CYS A 134 -9.84 -5.41 0.43
N PHE A 135 -9.82 -4.94 -0.82
CA PHE A 135 -10.38 -5.70 -1.95
C PHE A 135 -9.60 -6.97 -2.28
N GLU A 136 -8.26 -7.03 -2.16
CA GLU A 136 -7.51 -8.29 -2.30
C GLU A 136 -8.01 -9.35 -1.30
N THR A 137 -8.36 -8.93 -0.08
CA THR A 137 -8.89 -9.80 0.97
C THR A 137 -10.35 -10.19 0.73
N GLY A 138 -11.19 -9.23 0.33
CA GLY A 138 -12.61 -9.45 0.04
C GLY A 138 -12.86 -10.18 -1.28
N LEU A 139 -11.93 -10.13 -2.23
CA LEU A 139 -12.04 -10.73 -3.56
C LEU A 139 -10.91 -11.74 -3.79
N PRO A 140 -10.82 -12.82 -2.98
CA PRO A 140 -9.69 -13.76 -3.06
C PRO A 140 -9.63 -14.54 -4.38
N TRP A 141 -10.74 -14.55 -5.14
CA TRP A 141 -10.84 -15.16 -6.47
C TRP A 141 -10.57 -14.18 -7.62
N GLY A 142 -10.19 -12.96 -7.26
CA GLY A 142 -9.87 -11.89 -8.19
C GLY A 142 -11.05 -11.05 -8.62
N GLY A 143 -10.74 -9.99 -9.35
CA GLY A 143 -11.68 -8.97 -9.78
C GLY A 143 -10.98 -7.81 -10.47
N SER A 144 -11.75 -6.79 -10.81
CA SER A 144 -11.25 -5.50 -11.31
C SER A 144 -11.70 -4.37 -10.41
N VAL A 145 -10.83 -3.39 -10.20
CA VAL A 145 -11.13 -2.17 -9.44
C VAL A 145 -10.90 -0.96 -10.32
N LEU A 146 -11.91 -0.09 -10.40
CA LEU A 146 -11.81 1.23 -10.97
C LEU A 146 -11.65 2.26 -9.85
N VAL A 147 -10.55 2.99 -9.86
CA VAL A 147 -10.25 4.06 -8.90
C VAL A 147 -10.52 5.41 -9.57
N CYS A 148 -11.55 6.11 -9.12
CA CYS A 148 -11.94 7.42 -9.66
C CYS A 148 -11.75 8.53 -8.62
N ARG A 149 -11.40 9.72 -9.10
CA ARG A 149 -11.48 10.95 -8.31
C ARG A 149 -12.74 11.73 -8.66
N GLY A 150 -13.63 11.91 -7.69
CA GLY A 150 -14.85 12.69 -7.82
C GLY A 150 -14.85 13.96 -6.96
N PRO A 151 -15.94 14.74 -6.97
CA PRO A 151 -16.05 15.98 -6.19
C PRO A 151 -15.98 15.77 -4.67
N GLN A 152 -16.37 14.58 -4.21
CA GLN A 152 -16.44 14.22 -2.78
C GLN A 152 -15.20 13.46 -2.30
N GLY A 153 -14.21 13.22 -3.17
CA GLY A 153 -13.01 12.46 -2.83
C GLY A 153 -12.73 11.32 -3.81
N TRP A 154 -12.23 10.22 -3.29
CA TRP A 154 -11.85 9.03 -4.04
C TRP A 154 -12.93 7.96 -3.91
N ARG A 155 -13.17 7.26 -5.01
CA ARG A 155 -14.06 6.11 -5.07
C ARG A 155 -13.32 4.95 -5.72
N LEU A 156 -13.36 3.79 -5.09
CA LEU A 156 -12.83 2.54 -5.62
C LEU A 156 -13.99 1.57 -5.79
N VAL A 157 -14.34 1.27 -7.04
CA VAL A 157 -15.43 0.37 -7.40
C VAL A 157 -14.84 -0.95 -7.87
N ALA A 158 -15.15 -2.04 -7.17
CA ALA A 158 -14.67 -3.37 -7.46
C ALA A 158 -15.77 -4.25 -8.05
N GLU A 159 -15.43 -5.04 -9.06
CA GLU A 159 -16.28 -6.03 -9.71
C GLU A 159 -15.60 -7.41 -9.68
N ALA A 160 -16.36 -8.44 -9.35
CA ALA A 160 -15.89 -9.82 -9.26
C ALA A 160 -17.00 -10.82 -9.57
N THR A 161 -16.61 -12.07 -9.84
CA THR A 161 -17.57 -13.17 -10.01
C THR A 161 -18.11 -13.70 -8.68
N ARG A 162 -17.38 -13.47 -7.58
CA ARG A 162 -17.77 -13.79 -6.22
C ARG A 162 -16.91 -13.03 -5.22
N ALA A 163 -17.48 -12.67 -4.08
CA ALA A 163 -16.78 -12.05 -2.95
C ALA A 163 -16.80 -12.92 -1.69
N LYS A 164 -15.77 -12.78 -0.85
CA LYS A 164 -15.72 -13.28 0.52
C LYS A 164 -16.14 -12.14 1.45
N ILE A 165 -17.37 -12.22 1.94
CA ILE A 165 -17.92 -11.21 2.86
C ILE A 165 -17.60 -11.65 4.29
N ASP A 166 -16.78 -10.87 4.98
CA ASP A 166 -16.48 -11.04 6.40
C ASP A 166 -16.94 -9.78 7.16
N PRO A 167 -18.17 -9.77 7.71
CA PRO A 167 -18.72 -8.56 8.31
C PRO A 167 -17.90 -8.02 9.49
N ALA A 168 -17.20 -8.88 10.24
CA ALA A 168 -16.38 -8.46 11.38
C ALA A 168 -15.12 -7.74 10.92
N LEU A 169 -14.50 -8.21 9.83
CA LEU A 169 -13.33 -7.56 9.26
C LEU A 169 -13.67 -6.22 8.61
N TRP A 170 -14.75 -6.16 7.82
CA TRP A 170 -15.17 -4.93 7.15
C TRP A 170 -15.71 -3.87 8.13
N ALA A 171 -16.21 -4.28 9.30
CA ALA A 171 -16.65 -3.37 10.36
C ALA A 171 -15.55 -2.44 10.90
N TRP A 172 -14.27 -2.73 10.64
CA TRP A 172 -13.16 -1.80 10.89
C TRP A 172 -13.31 -0.48 10.12
N LEU A 173 -13.94 -0.50 8.94
CA LEU A 173 -14.19 0.68 8.12
C LEU A 173 -15.51 1.39 8.48
N ASP A 174 -16.27 0.90 9.46
CA ASP A 174 -17.51 1.57 9.88
C ASP A 174 -17.20 2.93 10.54
N PRO A 175 -17.92 4.02 10.20
CA PRO A 175 -17.69 5.36 10.76
C PRO A 175 -17.81 5.45 12.28
N LYS A 176 -18.56 4.51 12.89
CA LYS A 176 -18.74 4.41 14.34
C LYS A 176 -18.57 2.95 14.76
N PRO A 177 -17.94 2.69 15.91
CA PRO A 177 -17.88 1.35 16.48
C PRO A 177 -19.29 0.93 16.93
N GLY A 178 -20.04 0.29 16.03
CA GLY A 178 -21.35 -0.30 16.29
C GLY A 178 -21.36 -1.83 16.23
N ARG A 179 -20.30 -2.43 15.69
CA ARG A 179 -20.07 -3.87 15.57
C ARG A 179 -18.78 -4.25 16.29
N GLU A 180 -18.69 -5.51 16.69
CA GLU A 180 -17.45 -6.05 17.26
C GLU A 180 -16.33 -6.00 16.21
N ARG A 181 -15.16 -5.52 16.63
CA ARG A 181 -13.96 -5.37 15.80
C ARG A 181 -12.85 -6.20 16.44
N PRO A 182 -12.80 -7.52 16.16
CA PRO A 182 -11.71 -8.34 16.66
C PRO A 182 -10.39 -7.84 16.09
N ASP A 183 -9.30 -8.04 16.84
CA ASP A 183 -7.96 -7.68 16.40
C ASP A 183 -7.64 -8.40 15.07
N PRO A 184 -7.28 -7.66 14.00
CA PRO A 184 -6.96 -8.27 12.73
C PRO A 184 -5.65 -9.04 12.84
N VAL A 185 -5.56 -10.18 12.15
CA VAL A 185 -4.27 -10.84 11.96
C VAL A 185 -3.35 -9.97 11.09
N PRO A 186 -2.02 -10.18 11.07
CA PRO A 186 -1.10 -9.33 10.30
C PRO A 186 -1.45 -9.17 8.81
N SER A 187 -2.02 -10.20 8.16
CA SER A 187 -2.46 -10.13 6.77
C SER A 187 -3.69 -9.24 6.54
N GLU A 188 -4.41 -8.88 7.60
CA GLU A 188 -5.68 -8.13 7.59
C GLU A 188 -5.55 -6.72 8.19
N VAL A 189 -4.35 -6.35 8.66
CA VAL A 189 -4.07 -5.06 9.32
C VAL A 189 -4.43 -3.83 8.48
N HIS A 190 -4.50 -3.98 7.15
CA HIS A 190 -4.81 -2.91 6.22
C HIS A 190 -6.23 -2.35 6.40
N PHE A 191 -7.18 -3.10 6.94
CA PHE A 191 -8.51 -2.60 7.29
C PHE A 191 -8.44 -1.55 8.40
N ALA A 192 -7.81 -1.90 9.53
CA ALA A 192 -7.62 -0.98 10.65
C ALA A 192 -6.76 0.23 10.27
N LEU A 193 -5.70 0.02 9.48
CA LEU A 193 -4.84 1.11 9.01
C LEU A 193 -5.54 2.07 8.06
N LEU A 194 -6.43 1.58 7.18
CA LEU A 194 -7.23 2.44 6.32
C LEU A 194 -8.15 3.35 7.14
N ALA A 195 -8.84 2.79 8.13
CA ALA A 195 -9.70 3.54 9.05
C ALA A 195 -8.90 4.62 9.82
N ALA A 196 -7.75 4.26 10.39
CA ALA A 196 -6.88 5.21 11.09
C ALA A 196 -6.34 6.32 10.18
N CYS A 197 -5.99 5.98 8.92
CA CYS A 197 -5.58 6.99 7.94
C CYS A 197 -6.71 7.94 7.56
N ALA A 198 -7.94 7.44 7.42
CA ALA A 198 -9.12 8.25 7.14
C ALA A 198 -9.39 9.23 8.29
N GLU A 199 -9.37 8.73 9.53
CA GLU A 199 -9.55 9.55 10.74
C GLU A 199 -8.47 10.62 10.87
N SER A 200 -7.19 10.25 10.74
CA SER A 200 -6.08 11.21 10.80
C SER A 200 -6.12 12.26 9.69
N ALA A 201 -6.73 11.94 8.53
CA ALA A 201 -6.92 12.87 7.42
C ALA A 201 -8.22 13.69 7.53
N GLY A 202 -9.06 13.44 8.55
CA GLY A 202 -10.37 14.08 8.68
C GLY A 202 -11.36 13.70 7.57
N ARG A 203 -11.23 12.50 7.00
CA ARG A 203 -12.05 12.00 5.89
C ARG A 203 -13.02 10.94 6.38
N GLY A 204 -14.29 11.06 5.99
CA GLY A 204 -15.28 10.02 6.22
C GLY A 204 -15.03 8.86 5.25
N ILE A 205 -15.08 7.63 5.75
CA ILE A 205 -15.01 6.42 4.92
C ILE A 205 -16.38 5.75 4.86
N SER A 206 -16.74 5.24 3.69
CA SER A 206 -17.91 4.38 3.49
C SER A 206 -17.52 3.19 2.63
N TRP A 207 -18.20 2.08 2.86
CA TRP A 207 -17.95 0.83 2.14
C TRP A 207 -19.25 0.07 1.92
N GLU A 208 -19.30 -0.66 0.81
CA GLU A 208 -20.34 -1.65 0.49
C GLU A 208 -19.65 -2.86 -0.14
N LEU A 209 -20.10 -4.07 0.18
CA LEU A 209 -19.61 -5.30 -0.45
C LEU A 209 -20.77 -6.28 -0.55
N ASP A 210 -21.02 -6.77 -1.76
CA ASP A 210 -21.99 -7.82 -2.06
C ASP A 210 -21.32 -9.01 -2.78
N GLU A 211 -22.11 -9.96 -3.28
CA GLU A 211 -21.58 -11.16 -3.94
C GLU A 211 -20.84 -10.86 -5.25
N SER A 212 -21.12 -9.72 -5.90
CA SER A 212 -20.61 -9.33 -7.21
C SER A 212 -19.49 -8.29 -7.17
N GLY A 213 -19.22 -7.70 -6.01
CA GLY A 213 -18.24 -6.62 -5.92
C GLY A 213 -18.48 -5.72 -4.72
N GLY A 214 -17.98 -4.50 -4.80
CA GLY A 214 -18.16 -3.53 -3.74
C GLY A 214 -17.58 -2.16 -4.04
N GLU A 215 -17.79 -1.23 -3.14
CA GLU A 215 -17.28 0.14 -3.22
C GLU A 215 -16.59 0.49 -1.91
N ILE A 216 -15.46 1.21 -2.01
CA ILE A 216 -14.89 1.96 -0.89
C ILE A 216 -14.74 3.40 -1.35
N SER A 217 -15.28 4.36 -0.58
CA SER A 217 -15.10 5.78 -0.84
C SER A 217 -14.64 6.52 0.40
N PHE A 218 -13.82 7.54 0.19
CA PHE A 218 -13.28 8.42 1.22
C PHE A 218 -12.91 9.77 0.63
#